data_AF-A0A9N9U3X3-F1
#
_entry.id   AF-A0A9N9U3X3-F1
#
_cell.length_a   1.000
_cell.length_b   1.000
_cell.length_c   1.000
_cell.angle_alpha   90.00
_cell.angle_beta   90.00
_cell.angle_gamma   90.00
#
_symmetry.space_group_name_H-M   'P 1'
#
loop_
_entity.id
_entity.type
_entity.pdbx_description
1 polymer ?
#
loop_
_entity_poly.entity_id
_entity_poly.type
_entity_poly.pdbx_seq_one_letter_code
_entity_poly.pdbx_strand_id
1 'polypeptide(L)'
;MINQDTISTAQAVEEVTALTTAVGDAEYSTLQRHSSAVTGCIIRAARLLTPDQQSKLIDFTQRLQRVTIPRPHDGGVLALGGGDEVEEFWSGMPMLSLHLADYHAAVPRFGTQEENDRYFENCTAFVAQLSEAGFLNWKEDLGWSYGALTSILNVNRNVRKKDMRLACIWLIYAPAKLWLNIQLNHTRKYLNVVEKFTPEHWPKWKQVLQDCQNASSEEFSDKDTQELIKRALDSMDKTEVEQNSSI
;
A
#
# COMPACT_ATOMS: atom_id res chain seq x y z
N MET A 1 -11.43 24.24 10.59
CA MET A 1 -11.84 22.84 10.78
C MET A 1 -12.77 22.48 9.64
N ILE A 2 -12.33 21.62 8.71
CA ILE A 2 -13.25 21.01 7.74
C ILE A 2 -14.03 19.97 8.53
N ASN A 3 -15.36 20.06 8.52
CA ASN A 3 -16.24 19.16 9.25
C ASN A 3 -16.13 17.76 8.60
N GLN A 4 -15.38 16.84 9.21
CA GLN A 4 -15.10 15.50 8.65
C GLN A 4 -16.34 14.57 8.65
N ASP A 5 -17.50 15.07 9.08
CA ASP A 5 -18.72 14.31 9.30
C ASP A 5 -19.80 14.50 8.22
N THR A 6 -19.58 15.32 7.19
CA THR A 6 -20.64 15.60 6.21
C THR A 6 -20.65 14.73 4.96
N ILE A 7 -19.55 14.08 4.59
CA ILE A 7 -19.47 13.26 3.36
C ILE A 7 -19.07 11.83 3.71
N SER A 8 -19.97 10.90 3.42
CA SER A 8 -19.68 9.46 3.51
C SER A 8 -18.79 9.00 2.35
N THR A 9 -18.06 7.90 2.57
CA THR A 9 -17.25 7.27 1.51
C THR A 9 -18.09 6.83 0.31
N ALA A 10 -19.34 6.40 0.54
CA ALA A 10 -20.28 6.05 -0.52
C ALA A 10 -20.63 7.26 -1.40
N GLN A 11 -20.96 8.41 -0.80
CA GLN A 11 -21.22 9.64 -1.55
C GLN A 11 -20.02 10.09 -2.38
N ALA A 12 -18.81 10.01 -1.80
CA ALA A 12 -17.59 10.34 -2.55
C ALA A 12 -17.38 9.41 -3.76
N VAL A 13 -17.70 8.12 -3.64
CA VAL A 13 -17.63 7.16 -4.76
C VAL A 13 -18.69 7.46 -5.81
N GLU A 14 -19.92 7.84 -5.40
CA GLU A 14 -20.98 8.26 -6.32
C GLU A 14 -20.59 9.50 -7.11
N GLU A 15 -19.99 10.50 -6.45
CA GLU A 15 -19.49 11.71 -7.11
C GLU A 15 -18.39 11.40 -8.13
N VAL A 16 -17.39 10.59 -7.77
CA VAL A 16 -16.32 10.19 -8.70
C VAL A 16 -16.89 9.36 -9.86
N THR A 17 -17.82 8.46 -9.58
CA THR A 17 -18.55 7.67 -10.59
C THR A 17 -19.29 8.58 -11.57
N ALA A 18 -20.01 9.58 -11.07
CA ALA A 18 -20.74 10.53 -11.92
C ALA A 18 -19.78 11.35 -12.80
N LEU A 19 -18.66 11.81 -12.24
CA LEU A 19 -17.62 12.52 -13.00
C LEU A 19 -17.00 11.62 -14.07
N THR A 20 -16.71 10.36 -13.76
CA THR A 20 -16.18 9.39 -14.74
C THR A 20 -17.17 9.16 -15.88
N THR A 21 -18.45 8.96 -15.56
CA THR A 21 -19.51 8.78 -16.57
C THR A 21 -19.63 9.99 -17.49
N ALA A 22 -19.54 11.21 -16.94
CA ALA A 22 -19.61 12.45 -17.72
C ALA A 22 -18.47 12.61 -18.74
N VAL A 23 -17.34 11.95 -18.52
CA VAL A 23 -16.20 11.91 -19.46
C VAL A 23 -16.08 10.58 -20.19
N GLY A 24 -17.06 9.68 -20.08
CA GLY A 24 -16.99 8.29 -20.56
C GLY A 24 -16.82 8.14 -22.07
N ASP A 25 -17.30 9.10 -22.86
CA ASP A 25 -17.11 9.15 -24.33
C ASP A 25 -15.94 10.04 -24.76
N ALA A 26 -15.18 10.58 -23.80
CA ALA A 26 -14.03 11.42 -24.13
C ALA A 26 -12.89 10.59 -24.75
N GLU A 27 -11.99 11.27 -25.44
CA GLU A 27 -10.76 10.65 -25.94
C GLU A 27 -9.96 10.01 -24.79
N TYR A 28 -9.21 8.95 -25.12
CA TYR A 28 -8.37 8.20 -24.18
C TYR A 28 -7.48 9.11 -23.30
N SER A 29 -6.90 10.17 -23.88
CA SER A 29 -6.06 11.13 -23.15
C SER A 29 -6.81 11.87 -22.02
N THR A 30 -8.12 12.07 -22.16
CA THR A 30 -8.97 12.71 -21.16
C THR A 30 -9.35 11.72 -20.07
N LEU A 31 -9.72 10.49 -20.45
CA LEU A 31 -9.96 9.39 -19.53
C LEU A 31 -8.74 9.07 -18.66
N GLN A 32 -7.55 9.02 -19.26
CA GLN A 32 -6.30 8.82 -18.55
C GLN A 32 -5.99 9.97 -17.57
N ARG A 33 -6.16 11.23 -18.00
CA ARG A 33 -5.98 12.40 -17.12
C ARG A 33 -6.96 12.39 -15.95
N HIS A 34 -8.22 12.01 -16.18
CA HIS A 34 -9.22 11.88 -15.12
C HIS A 34 -8.82 10.83 -14.10
N SER A 35 -8.49 9.61 -14.56
CA SER A 35 -8.04 8.53 -13.67
C SER A 35 -6.80 8.93 -12.88
N SER A 36 -5.80 9.52 -13.56
CA SER A 36 -4.59 10.07 -12.93
C SER A 36 -4.91 11.14 -11.88
N ALA A 37 -5.81 12.09 -12.15
CA ALA A 37 -6.18 13.12 -11.20
C ALA A 37 -6.79 12.52 -9.92
N VAL A 38 -7.71 11.57 -10.06
CA VAL A 38 -8.36 10.90 -8.92
C VAL A 38 -7.33 10.10 -8.10
N THR A 39 -6.51 9.26 -8.74
CA THR A 39 -5.53 8.44 -8.03
C THR A 39 -4.40 9.28 -7.42
N GLY A 40 -4.02 10.38 -8.06
CA GLY A 40 -3.11 11.38 -7.49
C GLY A 40 -3.67 12.04 -6.24
N CYS A 41 -4.97 12.35 -6.20
CA CYS A 41 -5.65 12.85 -5.01
C CYS A 41 -5.67 11.82 -3.87
N ILE A 42 -5.92 10.53 -4.18
CA ILE A 42 -5.86 9.44 -3.19
C ILE A 42 -4.47 9.37 -2.54
N ILE A 43 -3.41 9.33 -3.35
CA ILE A 43 -2.03 9.24 -2.83
C ILE A 43 -1.67 10.50 -2.05
N ARG A 44 -2.07 11.68 -2.52
CA ARG A 44 -1.86 12.92 -1.78
C ARG A 44 -2.54 12.89 -0.41
N ALA A 45 -3.79 12.41 -0.33
CA ALA A 45 -4.50 12.25 0.92
C ALA A 45 -3.80 11.24 1.83
N ALA A 46 -3.40 10.07 1.30
CA ALA A 46 -2.68 9.04 2.05
C ALA A 46 -1.39 9.57 2.70
N ARG A 47 -0.66 10.46 2.02
CA ARG A 47 0.56 11.08 2.57
C ARG A 47 0.29 12.05 3.72
N LEU A 48 -0.84 12.76 3.68
CA LEU A 48 -1.18 13.79 4.66
C LEU A 48 -1.86 13.21 5.91
N LEU A 49 -2.56 12.09 5.77
CA LEU A 49 -3.27 11.42 6.86
C LEU A 49 -2.32 10.50 7.63
N THR A 50 -2.41 10.52 8.97
CA THR A 50 -1.73 9.49 9.78
C THR A 50 -2.37 8.13 9.54
N PRO A 51 -1.67 7.01 9.80
CA PRO A 51 -2.22 5.68 9.55
C PRO A 51 -3.58 5.43 10.21
N ASP A 52 -3.80 5.95 11.42
CA ASP A 52 -5.06 5.79 12.17
C ASP A 52 -6.23 6.58 11.54
N GLN A 53 -5.92 7.57 10.69
CA GLN A 53 -6.91 8.39 9.99
C GLN A 53 -7.22 7.90 8.56
N GLN A 54 -6.52 6.86 8.08
CA GLN A 54 -6.63 6.40 6.70
C GLN A 54 -7.82 5.47 6.44
N SER A 55 -8.54 5.02 7.47
CA SER A 55 -9.64 4.04 7.34
C SER A 55 -10.73 4.46 6.33
N LYS A 56 -11.16 5.73 6.37
CA LYS A 56 -12.13 6.26 5.39
C LYS A 56 -11.56 6.29 3.96
N LEU A 57 -10.26 6.59 3.81
CA LEU A 57 -9.62 6.61 2.49
C LEU A 57 -9.51 5.19 1.91
N ILE A 58 -9.19 4.20 2.76
CA ILE A 58 -9.15 2.79 2.38
C ILE A 58 -10.51 2.30 1.92
N ASP A 59 -11.56 2.54 2.71
CA ASP A 59 -12.93 2.16 2.35
C ASP A 59 -13.38 2.84 1.04
N PHE A 60 -13.07 4.14 0.87
CA PHE A 60 -13.29 4.83 -0.39
C PHE A 60 -12.57 4.14 -1.58
N THR A 61 -11.28 3.84 -1.44
CA THR A 61 -10.47 3.22 -2.49
C THR A 61 -10.96 1.81 -2.84
N GLN A 62 -11.31 1.00 -1.84
CA GLN A 62 -11.88 -0.34 -2.06
C GLN A 62 -13.25 -0.30 -2.74
N ARG A 63 -14.11 0.64 -2.35
CA ARG A 63 -15.41 0.82 -3.01
C ARG A 63 -15.23 1.25 -4.45
N LEU A 64 -14.36 2.22 -4.71
CA LEU A 64 -14.08 2.71 -6.05
C LEU A 64 -13.55 1.59 -6.97
N GLN A 65 -12.65 0.73 -6.48
CA GLN A 65 -12.14 -0.42 -7.24
C GLN A 65 -13.23 -1.39 -7.72
N ARG A 66 -14.36 -1.45 -7.01
CA ARG A 66 -15.48 -2.35 -7.34
C ARG A 66 -16.51 -1.69 -8.27
N VAL A 67 -16.30 -0.42 -8.66
CA VAL A 67 -17.23 0.29 -9.53
C VAL A 67 -16.99 -0.11 -10.99
N THR A 68 -18.05 -0.58 -11.63
CA THR A 68 -18.11 -0.72 -13.09
C THR A 68 -18.86 0.47 -13.67
N ILE A 69 -18.26 1.15 -14.65
CA ILE A 69 -18.86 2.30 -15.31
C ILE A 69 -19.42 1.85 -16.67
N PRO A 70 -20.72 2.01 -16.95
CA PRO A 70 -21.27 1.77 -18.28
C PRO A 70 -20.72 2.78 -19.29
N ARG A 71 -20.37 2.29 -20.47
CA ARG A 71 -19.94 3.11 -21.59
C ARG A 71 -21.18 3.76 -22.24
N PRO A 72 -21.20 5.08 -22.46
CA PRO A 72 -22.46 5.75 -22.82
C PRO A 72 -23.05 5.34 -24.17
N HIS A 73 -22.23 4.97 -25.17
CA HIS A 73 -22.72 4.73 -26.53
C HIS A 73 -23.22 3.30 -26.82
N ASP A 74 -22.71 2.28 -26.13
CA ASP A 74 -23.03 0.87 -26.40
C ASP A 74 -23.50 0.10 -25.14
N GLY A 75 -23.48 0.73 -23.96
CA GLY A 75 -23.81 0.09 -22.69
C GLY A 75 -22.80 -0.96 -22.24
N GLY A 76 -21.65 -1.08 -22.93
CA GLY A 76 -20.54 -1.92 -22.52
C GLY A 76 -19.85 -1.37 -21.27
N VAL A 77 -18.71 -1.95 -20.89
CA VAL A 77 -17.91 -1.44 -19.76
C VAL A 77 -16.91 -0.39 -20.26
N LEU A 78 -16.84 0.74 -19.56
CA LEU A 78 -15.80 1.74 -19.77
C LEU A 78 -14.46 1.13 -19.37
N ALA A 79 -13.48 1.22 -20.26
CA ALA A 79 -12.17 0.66 -20.06
C ALA A 79 -11.07 1.69 -20.28
N LEU A 80 -9.95 1.47 -19.62
CA LEU A 80 -8.69 2.16 -19.85
C LEU A 80 -7.81 1.24 -20.71
N GLY A 81 -7.32 1.75 -21.84
CA GLY A 81 -6.43 1.03 -22.76
C GLY A 81 -7.02 0.88 -24.16
N GLY A 82 -6.24 0.31 -25.07
CA GLY A 82 -6.67 -0.03 -26.43
C GLY A 82 -5.94 -1.29 -26.91
N GLY A 83 -6.59 -2.11 -27.75
CA GLY A 83 -6.03 -3.38 -28.22
C GLY A 83 -6.38 -4.56 -27.30
N ASP A 84 -5.41 -5.45 -27.04
CA ASP A 84 -5.59 -6.69 -26.25
C ASP A 84 -5.53 -6.47 -24.73
N GLU A 85 -5.13 -5.27 -24.28
CA GLU A 85 -5.02 -4.89 -22.87
C GLU A 85 -6.14 -3.90 -22.52
N VAL A 86 -7.37 -4.43 -22.47
CA VAL A 86 -8.55 -3.68 -22.04
C VAL A 86 -8.79 -3.96 -20.57
N GLU A 87 -8.61 -2.94 -19.73
CA GLU A 87 -8.91 -3.01 -18.29
C GLU A 87 -10.11 -2.15 -17.96
N GLU A 88 -11.04 -2.66 -17.17
CA GLU A 88 -12.17 -1.83 -16.76
C GLU A 88 -11.66 -0.62 -15.96
N PHE A 89 -12.25 0.55 -16.20
CA PHE A 89 -11.66 1.84 -15.85
C PHE A 89 -11.23 1.97 -14.37
N TRP A 90 -12.08 1.51 -13.45
CA TRP A 90 -11.78 1.48 -12.02
C TRP A 90 -11.45 0.08 -11.47
N SER A 91 -11.81 -0.99 -12.18
CA SER A 91 -11.52 -2.35 -11.74
C SER A 91 -10.01 -2.57 -11.67
N GLY A 92 -9.52 -3.08 -10.55
CA GLY A 92 -8.09 -3.22 -10.29
C GLY A 92 -7.32 -1.89 -10.13
N MET A 93 -7.94 -0.74 -10.40
CA MET A 93 -7.36 0.62 -10.33
C MET A 93 -5.94 0.73 -10.92
N PRO A 94 -5.71 0.42 -12.21
CA PRO A 94 -4.39 0.42 -12.84
C PRO A 94 -3.57 1.68 -12.59
N MET A 95 -4.21 2.85 -12.76
CA MET A 95 -3.54 4.13 -12.56
C MET A 95 -3.11 4.38 -11.11
N LEU A 96 -3.81 3.80 -10.12
CA LEU A 96 -3.37 3.90 -8.73
C LEU A 96 -2.11 3.07 -8.53
N SER A 97 -2.07 1.85 -9.06
CA SER A 97 -0.89 0.98 -9.03
C SER A 97 0.32 1.62 -9.71
N LEU A 98 0.13 2.29 -10.85
CA LEU A 98 1.18 3.06 -11.54
C LEU A 98 1.64 4.28 -10.74
N HIS A 99 0.74 5.06 -10.17
CA HIS A 99 1.14 6.22 -9.38
C HIS A 99 1.82 5.85 -8.08
N LEU A 100 1.37 4.76 -7.47
CA LEU A 100 2.12 4.11 -6.42
C LEU A 100 3.51 3.84 -7.02
N ALA A 101 3.67 3.14 -8.17
CA ALA A 101 4.95 2.88 -8.91
C ALA A 101 5.92 4.03 -8.92
N ASP A 102 5.47 5.14 -9.45
CA ASP A 102 6.29 6.31 -9.58
C ASP A 102 6.63 6.92 -8.21
N TYR A 103 5.76 6.80 -7.21
CA TYR A 103 5.99 7.33 -5.87
C TYR A 103 7.10 6.61 -5.09
N HIS A 104 7.18 5.27 -5.09
CA HIS A 104 8.34 4.63 -4.42
C HIS A 104 9.65 4.96 -5.13
N ALA A 105 9.62 5.26 -6.43
CA ALA A 105 10.81 5.73 -7.16
C ALA A 105 11.13 7.21 -6.86
N ALA A 106 10.13 8.03 -6.54
CA ALA A 106 10.28 9.46 -6.34
C ALA A 106 10.29 9.85 -4.85
N VAL A 107 11.47 10.16 -4.30
CA VAL A 107 11.55 10.84 -3.00
C VAL A 107 10.98 12.26 -3.18
N PRO A 108 9.85 12.62 -2.55
CA PRO A 108 9.38 13.99 -2.59
C PRO A 108 10.46 14.90 -1.98
N ARG A 109 10.76 16.01 -2.66
CA ARG A 109 11.74 17.02 -2.21
C ARG A 109 11.04 18.28 -1.73
N PHE A 110 10.03 18.12 -0.89
CA PHE A 110 9.27 19.25 -0.34
C PHE A 110 9.49 19.34 1.16
N GLY A 111 9.93 20.49 1.66
CA GLY A 111 10.14 20.71 3.09
C GLY A 111 11.39 20.02 3.65
N THR A 112 11.35 19.75 4.95
CA THR A 112 12.43 19.11 5.72
C THR A 112 12.54 17.62 5.43
N GLN A 113 13.69 17.01 5.77
CA GLN A 113 13.86 15.56 5.65
C GLN A 113 12.85 14.79 6.49
N GLU A 114 12.55 15.26 7.71
CA GLU A 114 11.58 14.64 8.62
C GLU A 114 10.16 14.63 8.04
N GLU A 115 9.72 15.73 7.42
CA GLU A 115 8.41 15.78 6.76
C GLU A 115 8.32 14.80 5.60
N ASN A 116 9.38 14.70 4.80
CA ASN A 116 9.42 13.75 3.68
C ASN A 116 9.42 12.30 4.16
N ASP A 117 10.13 11.99 5.25
CA ASP A 117 10.10 10.67 5.85
C ASP A 117 8.71 10.33 6.41
N ARG A 118 8.03 11.29 7.07
CA ARG A 118 6.66 11.11 7.55
C ARG A 118 5.66 10.89 6.40
N TYR A 119 5.77 11.64 5.31
CA TYR A 119 4.92 11.42 4.13
C TYR A 119 5.15 10.04 3.49
N PHE A 120 6.40 9.57 3.51
CA PHE A 120 6.73 8.26 3.01
C PHE A 120 6.15 7.17 3.90
N GLU A 121 6.31 7.27 5.22
CA GLU A 121 5.74 6.35 6.20
C GLU A 121 4.21 6.28 6.15
N ASN A 122 3.54 7.42 6.08
CA ASN A 122 2.08 7.47 5.95
C ASN A 122 1.60 6.77 4.66
N CYS A 123 2.28 7.00 3.54
CA CYS A 123 1.94 6.34 2.28
C CYS A 123 2.22 4.83 2.34
N THR A 124 3.32 4.40 2.97
CA THR A 124 3.62 2.98 3.17
C THR A 124 2.56 2.31 4.04
N ALA A 125 2.10 2.96 5.11
CA ALA A 125 1.02 2.46 5.94
C ALA A 125 -0.28 2.29 5.13
N PHE A 126 -0.63 3.27 4.30
CA PHE A 126 -1.81 3.20 3.44
C PHE A 126 -1.76 1.99 2.49
N VAL A 127 -0.60 1.77 1.85
CA VAL A 127 -0.39 0.63 0.94
C VAL A 127 -0.46 -0.71 1.69
N ALA A 128 0.12 -0.78 2.89
CA ALA A 128 0.05 -1.97 3.73
C ALA A 128 -1.40 -2.28 4.12
N GLN A 129 -2.13 -1.29 4.63
CA GLN A 129 -3.54 -1.44 5.01
C GLN A 129 -4.44 -1.81 3.82
N LEU A 130 -4.21 -1.25 2.63
CA LEU A 130 -4.91 -1.66 1.40
C LEU A 130 -4.64 -3.14 1.08
N SER A 131 -3.36 -3.54 1.12
CA SER A 131 -2.94 -4.92 0.83
C SER A 131 -3.57 -5.92 1.80
N GLU A 132 -3.61 -5.57 3.09
CA GLU A 132 -4.26 -6.36 4.14
C GLU A 132 -5.77 -6.48 3.90
N ALA A 133 -6.42 -5.39 3.45
CA ALA A 133 -7.83 -5.37 3.13
C ALA A 133 -8.20 -6.12 1.84
N GLY A 134 -7.23 -6.81 1.20
CA GLY A 134 -7.43 -7.56 -0.03
C GLY A 134 -7.63 -6.68 -1.26
N PHE A 135 -7.30 -5.39 -1.16
CA PHE A 135 -7.12 -4.57 -2.35
C PHE A 135 -5.89 -5.12 -3.08
N LEU A 136 -6.07 -5.71 -4.26
CA LEU A 136 -5.14 -5.85 -5.40
C LEU A 136 -5.46 -7.08 -6.26
N ASN A 137 -5.53 -6.90 -7.58
CA ASN A 137 -4.50 -7.33 -8.53
C ASN A 137 -4.90 -6.86 -9.93
N TRP A 138 -3.95 -6.53 -10.81
CA TRP A 138 -4.26 -6.78 -12.23
C TRP A 138 -3.21 -7.51 -13.04
N LYS A 139 -2.01 -7.83 -12.53
CA LYS A 139 -1.40 -9.10 -12.99
C LYS A 139 -0.32 -9.68 -12.12
N GLU A 140 0.39 -8.88 -11.36
CA GLU A 140 1.36 -9.39 -10.40
C GLU A 140 1.46 -8.32 -9.31
N ASP A 141 1.58 -8.70 -8.03
CA ASP A 141 1.86 -7.84 -6.87
C ASP A 141 3.24 -7.14 -7.01
N LEU A 142 3.52 -6.49 -8.14
CA LEU A 142 4.77 -5.92 -8.60
C LEU A 142 4.89 -4.47 -8.18
N GLY A 143 5.65 -4.26 -7.13
CA GLY A 143 6.46 -3.05 -6.94
C GLY A 143 6.47 -2.54 -5.52
N TRP A 144 5.42 -2.82 -4.74
CA TRP A 144 5.13 -2.02 -3.57
C TRP A 144 5.83 -2.53 -2.31
N SER A 145 7.14 -2.25 -2.22
CA SER A 145 7.99 -2.25 -1.01
C SER A 145 8.35 -3.56 -0.30
N TYR A 146 8.03 -4.73 -0.84
CA TYR A 146 8.50 -6.00 -0.29
C TYR A 146 9.97 -6.32 -0.53
N GLY A 147 10.52 -5.96 -1.70
CA GLY A 147 11.95 -6.13 -2.00
C GLY A 147 12.86 -5.37 -1.02
N ALA A 148 12.29 -4.46 -0.24
CA ALA A 148 12.90 -3.89 0.95
C ALA A 148 12.73 -4.84 2.15
N LEU A 149 11.53 -5.31 2.51
CA LEU A 149 11.34 -6.11 3.73
C LEU A 149 12.18 -7.40 3.81
N THR A 150 12.21 -8.26 2.78
CA THR A 150 13.13 -9.42 2.77
C THR A 150 14.59 -9.00 2.69
N SER A 151 14.95 -7.99 1.88
CA SER A 151 16.35 -7.52 1.76
C SER A 151 16.87 -6.84 3.03
N ILE A 152 15.99 -6.13 3.73
CA ILE A 152 16.22 -5.43 5.00
C ILE A 152 16.40 -6.45 6.12
N LEU A 153 15.50 -7.45 6.19
CA LEU A 153 15.44 -8.36 7.33
C LEU A 153 16.16 -9.69 7.11
N ASN A 154 16.50 -10.08 5.87
CA ASN A 154 17.23 -11.33 5.59
C ASN A 154 18.73 -11.15 5.37
N VAL A 155 19.19 -9.96 5.00
CA VAL A 155 20.62 -9.76 4.73
C VAL A 155 21.27 -9.20 5.99
N ASN A 156 22.35 -9.82 6.47
CA ASN A 156 23.30 -9.30 7.46
C ASN A 156 24.00 -8.03 6.91
N ARG A 157 23.21 -6.99 6.64
CA ARG A 157 23.65 -5.68 6.18
C ARG A 157 23.35 -4.68 7.28
N ASN A 158 24.04 -3.55 7.23
CA ASN A 158 23.72 -2.38 8.02
C ASN A 158 22.32 -1.89 7.59
N VAL A 159 21.30 -2.37 8.29
CA VAL A 159 19.92 -1.93 8.10
C VAL A 159 19.88 -0.46 8.49
N ARG A 160 19.49 0.41 7.56
CA ARG A 160 19.33 1.83 7.89
C ARG A 160 18.08 2.00 8.73
N LYS A 161 18.09 2.95 9.68
CA LYS A 161 16.91 3.34 10.46
C LYS A 161 15.62 3.50 9.63
N LYS A 162 15.69 4.22 8.51
CA LYS A 162 14.53 4.43 7.61
C LYS A 162 13.96 3.11 7.08
N ASP A 163 14.85 2.20 6.68
CA ASP A 163 14.47 0.90 6.14
C ASP A 163 13.78 0.05 7.23
N MET A 164 14.33 0.05 8.45
CA MET A 164 13.73 -0.64 9.60
C MET A 164 12.31 -0.14 9.90
N ARG A 165 12.11 1.19 9.91
CA ARG A 165 10.80 1.79 10.18
C ARG A 165 9.75 1.37 9.15
N LEU A 166 10.12 1.29 7.88
CA LEU A 166 9.22 0.82 6.81
C LEU A 166 8.87 -0.65 6.96
N ALA A 167 9.85 -1.49 7.33
CA ALA A 167 9.59 -2.90 7.62
C ALA A 167 8.61 -3.06 8.79
N CYS A 168 8.79 -2.28 9.85
CA CYS A 168 7.87 -2.25 10.99
C CYS A 168 6.45 -1.85 10.57
N ILE A 169 6.29 -0.84 9.73
CA ILE A 169 4.98 -0.38 9.24
C ILE A 169 4.22 -1.51 8.53
N TRP A 170 4.89 -2.30 7.69
CA TRP A 170 4.28 -3.47 7.06
C TRP A 170 3.84 -4.53 8.07
N LEU A 171 4.71 -4.84 9.04
CA LEU A 171 4.42 -5.81 10.09
C LEU A 171 3.31 -5.33 11.04
N ILE A 172 3.09 -4.02 11.17
CA ILE A 172 1.98 -3.46 11.95
C ILE A 172 0.66 -3.51 11.18
N TYR A 173 0.66 -3.13 9.90
CA TYR A 173 -0.58 -2.85 9.16
C TYR A 173 -0.98 -3.93 8.15
N ALA A 174 -0.12 -4.89 7.85
CA ALA A 174 -0.44 -6.01 6.97
C ALA A 174 0.13 -7.37 7.43
N PRO A 175 0.13 -7.70 8.73
CA PRO A 175 0.81 -8.89 9.21
C PRO A 175 0.18 -10.19 8.71
N ALA A 176 -1.15 -10.26 8.56
CA ALA A 176 -1.81 -11.49 8.12
C ALA A 176 -1.53 -11.75 6.63
N LYS A 177 -1.50 -10.70 5.79
CA LYS A 177 -1.06 -10.81 4.40
C LYS A 177 0.39 -11.30 4.29
N LEU A 178 1.30 -10.76 5.11
CA LEU A 178 2.70 -11.20 5.16
C LEU A 178 2.81 -12.67 5.56
N TRP A 179 2.12 -13.05 6.63
CA TRP A 179 2.08 -14.43 7.11
C TRP A 179 1.56 -15.39 6.05
N LEU A 180 0.44 -15.05 5.40
CA LEU A 180 -0.15 -15.84 4.33
C LEU A 180 0.83 -16.03 3.15
N ASN A 181 1.51 -14.96 2.73
CA ASN A 181 2.52 -15.05 1.67
C ASN A 181 3.64 -16.04 2.05
N ILE A 182 4.06 -16.06 3.31
CA ILE A 182 5.06 -17.00 3.84
C ILE A 182 4.54 -18.43 3.85
N GLN A 183 3.32 -18.67 4.34
CA GLN A 183 2.72 -20.00 4.39
C GLN A 183 2.55 -20.60 2.99
N LEU A 184 2.17 -19.77 2.01
CA LEU A 184 1.96 -20.18 0.63
C LEU A 184 3.26 -20.31 -0.18
N ASN A 185 4.43 -20.08 0.42
CA ASN A 185 5.71 -20.00 -0.29
C ASN A 185 5.67 -19.07 -1.50
N HIS A 186 4.94 -17.95 -1.36
CA HIS A 186 4.66 -17.06 -2.47
C HIS A 186 5.99 -16.58 -3.08
N THR A 187 6.08 -16.60 -4.40
CA THR A 187 7.23 -16.10 -5.15
C THR A 187 6.78 -14.93 -5.99
N ARG A 188 7.49 -13.82 -5.87
CA ARG A 188 7.22 -12.59 -6.61
C ARG A 188 8.40 -12.29 -7.51
N LYS A 189 8.13 -11.90 -8.77
CA LYS A 189 9.16 -11.56 -9.75
C LYS A 189 9.08 -10.10 -10.16
N TYR A 190 9.74 -9.20 -9.44
CA TYR A 190 9.77 -7.78 -9.80
C TYR A 190 11.00 -7.38 -10.59
N LEU A 191 10.79 -6.96 -11.84
CA LEU A 191 11.86 -6.66 -12.80
C LEU A 191 12.82 -7.87 -12.90
N ASN A 192 14.04 -7.72 -12.37
CA ASN A 192 15.09 -8.74 -12.35
C ASN A 192 15.29 -9.37 -10.95
N VAL A 193 14.42 -9.08 -9.98
CA VAL A 193 14.49 -9.60 -8.61
C VAL A 193 13.40 -10.64 -8.40
N VAL A 194 13.82 -11.86 -8.02
CA VAL A 194 12.91 -12.91 -7.55
C VAL A 194 12.93 -12.91 -6.04
N GLU A 195 11.82 -12.54 -5.44
CA GLU A 195 11.61 -12.55 -4.00
C GLU A 195 10.80 -13.79 -3.63
N LYS A 196 11.24 -14.49 -2.57
CA LYS A 196 10.56 -15.67 -2.06
C LYS A 196 10.15 -15.41 -0.62
N PHE A 197 8.94 -15.82 -0.25
CA PHE A 197 8.48 -15.79 1.13
C PHE A 197 8.52 -17.21 1.67
N THR A 198 9.57 -17.59 2.39
CA THR A 198 9.69 -18.94 2.96
C THR A 198 9.35 -18.93 4.46
N PRO A 199 8.90 -20.06 5.04
CA PRO A 199 8.60 -20.19 6.46
C PRO A 199 9.70 -19.73 7.41
N GLU A 200 10.95 -19.79 6.97
CA GLU A 200 12.11 -19.35 7.75
C GLU A 200 12.19 -17.83 7.94
N HIS A 201 11.54 -17.05 7.06
CA HIS A 201 11.63 -15.59 7.11
C HIS A 201 10.97 -15.01 8.35
N TRP A 202 9.80 -15.50 8.73
CA TRP A 202 9.07 -14.95 9.86
C TRP A 202 9.86 -14.97 11.20
N PRO A 203 10.39 -16.12 11.67
CA PRO A 203 11.19 -16.14 12.88
C PRO A 203 12.50 -15.34 12.75
N LYS A 204 13.13 -15.32 11.57
CA LYS A 204 14.33 -14.50 11.32
C LYS A 204 14.04 -13.00 11.45
N TRP A 205 12.94 -12.54 10.85
CA TRP A 205 12.51 -11.14 10.92
C TRP A 205 12.21 -10.71 12.36
N LYS A 206 11.52 -11.56 13.11
CA LYS A 206 11.24 -11.35 14.53
C LYS A 206 12.51 -11.22 15.35
N GLN A 207 13.49 -12.11 15.12
CA GLN A 207 14.81 -12.04 15.76
C GLN A 207 15.53 -10.72 15.44
N VAL A 208 15.55 -10.30 14.17
CA VAL A 208 16.18 -9.02 13.76
C VAL A 208 15.53 -7.83 14.47
N LEU A 209 14.20 -7.81 14.60
CA LEU A 209 13.50 -6.76 15.36
C LEU A 209 13.86 -6.79 16.85
N GLN A 210 13.94 -7.97 17.47
CA GLN A 210 14.36 -8.13 18.86
C GLN A 210 15.81 -7.67 19.07
N ASP A 211 16.71 -8.00 18.16
CA ASP A 211 18.11 -7.58 18.21
C ASP A 211 18.21 -6.05 18.11
N CYS A 212 17.47 -5.42 17.19
CA CYS A 212 17.40 -3.96 17.07
C CYS A 212 16.74 -3.28 18.28
N GLN A 213 15.78 -3.94 18.94
CA GLN A 213 15.15 -3.43 20.16
C GLN A 213 16.13 -3.44 21.35
N ASN A 214 17.00 -4.46 21.41
CA ASN A 214 17.94 -4.65 22.52
C ASN A 214 19.33 -4.03 22.28
N ALA A 215 19.64 -3.66 21.04
CA ALA A 215 20.93 -3.09 20.69
C ALA A 215 21.13 -1.72 21.36
N SER A 216 22.30 -1.51 21.99
CA SER A 216 22.72 -0.20 22.50
C SER A 216 23.19 0.77 21.40
N SER A 217 22.94 0.45 20.12
CA SER A 217 23.34 1.28 18.98
C SER A 217 22.53 2.57 18.96
N GLU A 218 23.21 3.71 18.79
CA GLU A 218 22.57 5.02 18.62
C GLU A 218 21.66 5.07 17.37
N GLU A 219 21.85 4.16 16.40
CA GLU A 219 21.11 4.20 15.13
C GLU A 219 19.60 3.93 15.29
N PHE A 220 19.19 3.14 16.29
CA PHE A 220 17.79 2.79 16.54
C PHE A 220 17.29 3.22 17.92
N SER A 221 18.07 3.98 18.68
CA SER A 221 17.76 4.30 20.07
C SER A 221 16.66 5.36 20.22
N ASP A 222 16.23 6.01 19.13
CA ASP A 222 15.15 6.98 19.20
C ASP A 222 13.82 6.32 19.56
N LYS A 223 13.06 7.03 20.39
CA LYS A 223 11.80 6.56 20.95
C LYS A 223 10.79 6.13 19.89
N ASP A 224 10.69 6.87 18.79
CA ASP A 224 9.69 6.60 17.76
C ASP A 224 10.00 5.30 17.00
N THR A 225 11.27 5.02 16.72
CA THR A 225 11.68 3.77 16.07
C THR A 225 11.53 2.58 17.00
N GLN A 226 11.90 2.73 18.28
CA GLN A 226 11.69 1.68 19.29
C GLN A 226 10.21 1.33 19.48
N GLU A 227 9.33 2.34 19.46
CA GLU A 227 7.88 2.12 19.53
C GLU A 227 7.35 1.38 18.29
N LEU A 228 7.84 1.71 17.09
CA LEU A 228 7.48 0.98 15.87
C LEU A 228 7.95 -0.48 15.92
N ILE A 229 9.18 -0.74 16.37
CA ILE A 229 9.71 -2.10 16.51
C ILE A 229 8.85 -2.90 17.49
N LYS A 230 8.53 -2.32 18.65
CA LYS A 230 7.67 -2.96 19.64
C LYS A 230 6.30 -3.30 19.07
N ARG A 231 5.62 -2.34 18.43
CA ARG A 231 4.31 -2.57 17.81
C ARG A 231 4.36 -3.62 16.71
N ALA A 232 5.43 -3.68 15.93
CA ALA A 232 5.63 -4.70 14.92
C ALA A 232 5.77 -6.10 15.55
N LEU A 233 6.56 -6.24 16.61
CA LEU A 233 6.68 -7.50 17.35
C LEU A 233 5.34 -7.96 17.94
N ASP A 234 4.61 -7.06 18.61
CA ASP A 234 3.29 -7.35 19.18
C ASP A 234 2.28 -7.80 18.09
N SER A 235 2.34 -7.16 16.92
CA SER A 235 1.50 -7.50 15.75
C SER A 235 1.86 -8.88 15.17
N MET A 236 3.15 -9.21 15.10
CA MET A 236 3.62 -10.53 14.66
C MET A 236 3.15 -11.63 15.64
N ASP A 237 3.33 -11.42 16.95
CA ASP A 237 2.88 -12.34 17.99
C ASP A 237 1.37 -12.60 17.91
N LYS A 238 0.58 -11.53 17.79
CA LYS A 238 -0.87 -11.63 17.64
C LYS A 238 -1.26 -12.46 16.41
N THR A 239 -0.61 -12.23 15.28
CA THR A 239 -0.89 -12.93 14.02
C THR A 239 -0.56 -14.42 14.13
N GLU A 240 0.56 -14.78 14.77
CA GLU A 240 0.90 -16.20 15.03
C GLU A 240 -0.21 -16.90 15.83
N VAL A 241 -0.72 -16.25 16.90
CA VAL A 241 -1.77 -16.82 17.76
C VAL A 241 -3.09 -17.00 16.99
N GLU A 242 -3.52 -15.99 16.25
CA GLU A 242 -4.78 -16.02 15.48
C GLU A 242 -4.77 -17.10 14.39
N GLN A 243 -3.63 -17.26 13.71
CA GLN A 243 -3.49 -18.21 12.61
C GLN A 243 -3.37 -19.65 13.12
N ASN A 244 -2.68 -19.88 14.24
CA ASN A 244 -2.62 -21.20 14.87
C ASN A 244 -3.97 -21.65 15.48
N SER A 245 -4.84 -20.70 15.84
CA SER A 245 -6.17 -21.00 16.39
C SER A 245 -7.23 -21.31 15.32
N SER A 246 -6.91 -21.08 14.04
CA SER A 246 -7.82 -21.27 12.90
C SER A 246 -7.65 -22.62 12.20
N ILE A 247 -6.74 -23.47 12.70
CA ILE A 247 -6.44 -24.83 12.22
C ILE A 247 -7.07 -25.85 13.17
#